data_AF-A0A847HHV1-F1
#
_entry.id   AF-A0A847HHV1-F1
#
_cell.length_a   1.000
_cell.length_b   1.000
_cell.length_c   1.000
_cell.angle_alpha   90.00
_cell.angle_beta   90.00
_cell.angle_gamma   90.00
#
_symmetry.space_group_name_H-M   'P 1'
#
loop_
_entity.id
_entity.type
_entity.pdbx_description
1 polymer ?
#
loop_
_entity_poly.entity_id
_entity_poly.type
_entity_poly.pdbx_seq_one_letter_code
_entity_poly.pdbx_strand_id
1 'polypeptide(L)'
;MQFAGFVLVTLLFCGGFMLAQAIFFHHTGRTFWRAFVPSGVRYSVLPKDRVHMDSFMVMEEYAAILLLGSFLLLPLIALSVMGFIALF
;
A
#
# COMPACT_ATOMS: atom_id res chain seq x y z
N MET A 1 23.46 6.26 -8.40
CA MET A 1 22.12 6.69 -8.85
C MET A 1 20.99 5.85 -8.26
N GLN A 2 21.10 4.52 -8.22
CA GLN A 2 20.06 3.64 -7.65
C GLN A 2 19.72 3.94 -6.18
N PHE A 3 20.71 4.26 -5.33
CA PHE A 3 20.46 4.61 -3.91
C PHE A 3 19.53 5.82 -3.75
N ALA A 4 19.77 6.91 -4.48
CA ALA A 4 18.91 8.08 -4.48
C ALA A 4 17.49 7.76 -4.98
N GLY A 5 17.38 6.86 -5.96
CA GLY A 5 16.11 6.33 -6.43
C GLY A 5 15.33 5.58 -5.35
N PHE A 6 15.98 4.66 -4.61
CA PHE A 6 15.34 3.96 -3.49
C PHE A 6 14.86 4.91 -2.39
N VAL A 7 15.65 5.94 -2.06
CA VAL A 7 15.25 6.98 -1.09
C VAL A 7 14.00 7.71 -1.57
N LEU A 8 13.94 8.08 -2.85
CA LEU A 8 12.82 8.81 -3.43
C LEU A 8 11.53 7.96 -3.48
N VAL A 9 11.64 6.68 -3.86
CA VAL A 9 10.53 5.72 -3.81
C VAL A 9 10.02 5.54 -2.38
N THR A 10 10.92 5.44 -1.41
CA THR A 10 10.55 5.30 0.01
C THR A 10 9.80 6.53 0.51
N LEU A 11 10.24 7.74 0.15
CA LEU A 11 9.56 8.99 0.51
C LEU A 11 8.17 9.10 -0.13
N LEU A 12 8.04 8.75 -1.41
CA LEU A 12 6.77 8.72 -2.12
C LEU A 12 5.80 7.72 -1.48
N PHE A 13 6.29 6.54 -1.11
CA PHE A 13 5.50 5.54 -0.41
C PHE A 13 5.04 6.05 0.96
N CYS A 14 5.93 6.58 1.78
CA CYS A 14 5.58 7.13 3.10
C CYS A 14 4.55 8.27 2.98
N GLY A 15 4.76 9.21 2.05
CA GLY A 15 3.83 10.31 1.81
C GLY A 15 2.47 9.83 1.33
N GLY A 16 2.44 8.96 0.31
CA GLY A 16 1.20 8.38 -0.23
C GLY A 16 0.45 7.57 0.82
N PHE A 17 1.16 6.79 1.64
CA PHE A 17 0.58 6.01 2.73
C PHE A 17 -0.03 6.91 3.81
N MET A 18 0.68 7.96 4.24
CA MET A 18 0.15 8.92 5.22
C MET A 18 -1.09 9.64 4.69
N LEU A 19 -1.08 10.02 3.41
CA LEU A 19 -2.20 10.71 2.77
C LEU A 19 -3.42 9.79 2.63
N ALA A 20 -3.22 8.54 2.20
CA ALA A 20 -4.27 7.53 2.19
C ALA A 20 -4.81 7.28 3.60
N GLN A 21 -3.93 7.10 4.59
CA GLN A 21 -4.30 6.93 5.99
C GLN A 21 -5.11 8.11 6.54
N ALA A 22 -4.80 9.35 6.15
CA ALA A 22 -5.55 10.54 6.54
C ALA A 22 -6.94 10.60 5.88
N ILE A 23 -7.03 10.33 4.58
CA ILE A 23 -8.31 10.30 3.84
C ILE A 23 -9.23 9.22 4.40
N PHE A 24 -8.71 8.00 4.59
CA PHE A 24 -9.47 6.88 5.15
C PHE A 24 -9.93 7.17 6.57
N PHE A 25 -9.05 7.69 7.42
CA PHE A 25 -9.44 8.05 8.79
C PHE A 25 -10.53 9.12 8.80
N HIS A 26 -10.47 10.11 7.90
CA HIS A 26 -11.48 11.14 7.80
C HIS A 26 -12.85 10.61 7.29
N HIS A 27 -12.86 9.68 6.34
CA HIS A 27 -14.09 9.17 5.73
C HIS A 27 -14.75 8.01 6.49
N THR A 28 -13.96 7.06 6.98
CA THR A 28 -14.50 5.84 7.61
C THR A 28 -14.21 5.76 9.11
N GLY A 29 -13.37 6.65 9.65
CA GLY A 29 -12.91 6.57 11.04
C GLY A 29 -11.98 5.38 11.31
N ARG A 30 -11.54 4.68 10.25
CA ARG A 30 -10.76 3.44 10.34
C ARG A 30 -9.33 3.69 9.88
N THR A 31 -8.42 2.84 10.36
CA THR A 31 -7.02 2.92 9.99
C THR A 31 -6.72 2.14 8.73
N PHE A 32 -6.22 2.82 7.69
CA PHE A 32 -5.90 2.25 6.38
C PHE A 32 -4.91 1.09 6.42
N TRP A 33 -3.94 1.10 7.35
CA TRP A 33 -3.01 -0.02 7.51
C TRP A 33 -3.70 -1.37 7.74
N ARG A 34 -4.94 -1.36 8.26
CA ARG A 34 -5.72 -2.58 8.49
C ARG A 34 -6.19 -3.24 7.19
N ALA A 35 -6.19 -2.50 6.09
CA ALA A 35 -6.57 -2.96 4.75
C ALA A 35 -5.45 -3.72 4.02
N PHE A 36 -4.23 -3.71 4.56
CA PHE A 36 -3.09 -4.44 4.00
C PHE A 36 -3.19 -5.96 4.22
N VAL A 37 -4.03 -6.40 5.15
CA VAL A 37 -4.27 -7.81 5.41
C VAL A 37 -5.62 -8.16 4.80
N PRO A 38 -5.66 -9.00 3.75
CA PRO A 38 -6.91 -9.45 3.17
C PRO A 38 -7.79 -10.09 4.25
N SER A 39 -9.05 -9.75 4.24
CA SER A 39 -10.04 -10.22 5.22
C SER A 39 -10.08 -11.74 5.32
N GLY A 40 -10.02 -12.46 4.19
CA GLY A 40 -9.94 -13.92 4.19
C GLY A 40 -8.78 -14.47 5.03
N VAL A 41 -7.60 -13.85 4.91
CA VAL A 41 -6.42 -14.20 5.73
C VAL A 41 -6.66 -13.82 7.18
N ARG A 42 -7.20 -12.62 7.42
CA ARG A 42 -7.44 -12.10 8.78
C ARG A 42 -8.37 -13.00 9.60
N TYR A 43 -9.49 -13.45 9.02
CA TYR A 43 -10.42 -14.33 9.71
C TYR A 43 -9.91 -15.78 9.82
N SER A 44 -9.02 -16.22 8.93
CA SER A 44 -8.35 -17.53 9.10
C SER A 44 -7.40 -17.54 10.30
N VAL A 45 -6.70 -16.43 10.54
CA VAL A 45 -5.74 -16.28 11.66
C VAL A 45 -6.43 -15.86 12.95
N LEU A 46 -7.44 -14.99 12.85
CA LEU A 46 -8.18 -14.42 13.98
C LEU A 46 -9.70 -14.47 13.71
N PRO A 47 -10.34 -15.65 13.84
CA PRO A 47 -11.76 -15.82 13.52
C PRO A 47 -12.72 -15.03 14.44
N LYS A 48 -12.23 -14.50 15.56
CA LYS A 48 -12.98 -13.63 16.49
C LYS A 48 -12.69 -12.15 16.31
N ASP A 49 -12.09 -11.75 15.19
CA ASP A 49 -11.84 -10.32 14.93
C ASP A 49 -13.19 -9.57 14.90
N ARG A 50 -13.27 -8.48 15.67
CA ARG A 50 -14.50 -7.69 15.84
C ARG A 50 -14.75 -6.73 14.68
N VAL A 51 -13.86 -6.69 13.70
CA VAL A 51 -14.05 -5.90 12.48
C VAL A 51 -15.27 -6.44 11.74
N HIS A 52 -16.27 -5.60 11.58
CA HIS A 52 -17.46 -5.94 10.80
C HIS A 52 -17.12 -5.82 9.31
N MET A 53 -17.45 -6.86 8.54
CA MET A 53 -17.35 -6.82 7.08
C MET A 53 -18.42 -5.86 6.54
N ASP A 54 -18.05 -4.60 6.39
CA ASP A 54 -18.87 -3.63 5.67
C ASP A 54 -18.44 -3.58 4.21
N SER A 55 -19.35 -3.14 3.32
CA SER A 55 -19.09 -2.98 1.88
C SER A 55 -17.84 -2.12 1.57
N PHE A 56 -17.46 -1.23 2.49
CA PHE A 56 -16.25 -0.41 2.37
C PHE A 56 -14.94 -1.16 2.60
N MET A 57 -14.95 -2.31 3.26
CA MET A 57 -13.73 -3.07 3.57
C MET A 57 -13.07 -3.64 2.31
N VAL A 58 -13.87 -4.04 1.32
CA VAL A 58 -13.35 -4.50 0.01
C VAL A 58 -12.69 -3.34 -0.73
N MET A 59 -13.32 -2.15 -0.72
CA MET A 59 -12.75 -0.92 -1.27
C MET A 59 -11.43 -0.55 -0.58
N GLU A 60 -11.36 -0.68 0.76
CA GLU A 60 -10.16 -0.48 1.56
C GLU A 60 -9.02 -1.42 1.10
N GLU A 61 -9.28 -2.71 0.96
CA GLU A 61 -8.30 -3.71 0.50
C GLU A 61 -7.80 -3.41 -0.92
N TYR A 62 -8.70 -3.06 -1.84
CA TYR A 62 -8.32 -2.67 -3.21
C TYR A 62 -7.44 -1.41 -3.23
N ALA A 63 -7.77 -0.41 -2.40
CA ALA A 63 -6.96 0.80 -2.29
C ALA A 63 -5.56 0.49 -1.72
N ALA A 64 -5.44 -0.41 -0.74
CA ALA A 64 -4.15 -0.85 -0.21
C ALA A 64 -3.32 -1.61 -1.26
N ILE A 65 -3.94 -2.51 -2.03
CA ILE A 65 -3.28 -3.23 -3.13
C ILE A 65 -2.81 -2.27 -4.23
N LEU A 66 -3.66 -1.32 -4.63
CA LEU A 66 -3.30 -0.31 -5.61
C LEU A 66 -2.15 0.56 -5.12
N LEU A 67 -2.14 0.94 -3.84
CA LEU A 67 -1.06 1.73 -3.25
C LEU A 67 0.26 0.95 -3.22
N LEU A 68 0.23 -0.35 -2.86
CA LEU A 68 1.38 -1.26 -2.95
C LEU A 68 1.89 -1.42 -4.39
N GLY A 69 0.99 -1.62 -5.35
CA GLY A 69 1.35 -1.78 -6.75
C GLY A 69 1.97 -0.51 -7.35
N SER A 70 1.32 0.64 -7.14
CA SER A 70 1.68 1.92 -7.76
C SER A 70 2.84 2.64 -7.09
N PHE A 71 2.99 2.56 -5.76
CA PHE A 71 4.03 3.30 -5.04
C PHE A 71 5.24 2.46 -4.61
N LEU A 72 5.16 1.13 -4.65
CA LEU A 72 6.28 0.24 -4.34
C LEU A 72 6.75 -0.52 -5.59
N LEU A 73 5.89 -1.36 -6.17
CA LEU A 73 6.28 -2.27 -7.25
C LEU A 73 6.66 -1.54 -8.56
N LEU A 74 5.81 -0.66 -9.06
CA LEU A 74 6.04 0.05 -10.32
C LEU A 74 7.33 0.92 -10.29
N PRO A 75 7.59 1.72 -9.24
CA PRO A 75 8.81 2.51 -9.16
C PRO A 75 10.06 1.64 -8.99
N LEU A 76 9.98 0.51 -8.28
CA LEU A 76 11.09 -0.44 -8.14
C LEU A 76 11.43 -1.10 -9.48
N ILE A 77 10.41 -1.51 -10.25
CA ILE A 77 10.59 -2.04 -11.60
C ILE A 77 11.23 -0.97 -12.49
N ALA A 78 10.71 0.25 -12.49
CA ALA A 78 11.29 1.36 -13.24
C ALA A 78 12.75 1.64 -12.85
N LEU A 79 13.09 1.57 -11.56
CA LEU A 79 14.46 1.71 -11.08
C LEU A 79 15.39 0.60 -11.58
N SER A 80 14.90 -0.65 -11.57
CA SER A 80 15.67 -1.79 -12.07
C SER A 80 15.89 -1.72 -13.58
N VAL A 81 14.89 -1.26 -14.35
CA VAL A 81 14.97 -1.10 -15.80
C VAL A 81 15.84 0.10 -16.17
N MET A 82 15.77 1.23 -15.45
CA MET A 82 16.70 2.35 -15.64
C MET A 82 18.15 1.97 -15.32
N GLY A 83 18.37 1.14 -14.28
CA GLY A 83 19.69 0.56 -14.00
C GLY A 83 20.18 -0.37 -15.12
N PHE A 84 19.27 -1.05 -15.81
CA PHE A 84 19.56 -1.90 -16.96
C PHE A 84 19.88 -1.11 -18.23
N ILE A 85 19.15 0.00 -18.48
CA ILE A 85 19.39 0.88 -19.64
C ILE A 85 20.73 1.62 -19.51
N ALA A 86 21.17 1.97 -18.30
CA ALA A 86 22.45 2.65 -18.07
C ALA A 86 23.70 1.75 -18.24
N LEU A 87 23.52 0.44 -18.44
CA LEU A 87 24.60 -0.52 -18.70
C LEU A 87 24.88 -0.73 -20.20
N PHE A 88 24.02 -0.21 -21.09
CA PHE A 88 24.19 -0.18 -22.54
C PHE A 88 24.56 1.23 -23.00
#